data_AF-A0AAW3ZRT2-F1
#
_entry.id   AF-A0AAW3ZRT2-F1
#
_cell.length_a   1.000
_cell.length_b   1.000
_cell.length_c   1.000
_cell.angle_alpha   90.00
_cell.angle_beta   90.00
_cell.angle_gamma   90.00
#
_symmetry.space_group_name_H-M   'P 1'
#
loop_
_entity.id
_entity.type
_entity.pdbx_description
1 polymer ?
#
loop_
_entity_poly.entity_id
_entity_poly.type
_entity_poly.pdbx_seq_one_letter_code
_entity_poly.pdbx_strand_id
1 'polypeptide(L)'
;MQNELASGVVNCVAYDRKQQVGQAIALDAISDAVAKPDTFVWVGLHEPSEALLDQLQEEFDLHELAVEDAHHAHQRPKIEAYGNSLFIALHTAQMVEGHIQFGETHVFVPLSNSKWVTENFGLTPTASVLSSAG
;
A
#
# COMPACT_ATOMS: atom_id res chain seq x y z
N MET A 1 -5.84 5.62 22.76
CA MET A 1 -4.94 4.48 22.49
C MET A 1 -4.34 4.74 21.12
N GLN A 2 -3.13 5.30 21.05
CA GLN A 2 -2.45 5.54 19.78
C GLN A 2 -1.93 4.18 19.31
N ASN A 3 -2.37 3.76 18.12
CA ASN A 3 -1.95 2.51 17.50
C ASN A 3 -0.51 2.73 17.03
N GLU A 4 0.48 2.17 17.74
CA GLU A 4 1.86 2.14 17.25
C GLU A 4 1.91 1.17 16.08
N LEU A 5 1.92 1.71 14.86
CA LEU A 5 2.07 0.93 13.65
C LEU A 5 3.53 0.41 13.57
N ALA A 6 3.71 -0.79 13.01
CA ALA A 6 5.04 -1.34 12.78
C ALA A 6 5.92 -0.36 11.97
N SER A 7 7.23 -0.36 12.23
CA SER A 7 8.19 0.48 11.48
C SER A 7 7.99 0.32 9.98
N GLY A 8 7.81 1.43 9.26
CA GLY A 8 7.57 1.45 7.81
C GLY A 8 6.09 1.47 7.40
N VAL A 9 5.14 1.26 8.31
CA VAL A 9 3.71 1.44 8.04
C VAL A 9 3.31 2.88 8.35
N VAL A 10 2.80 3.57 7.34
CA VAL A 10 2.32 4.96 7.44
C VAL A 10 0.84 5.00 7.81
N ASN A 11 0.04 4.15 7.19
CA ASN A 11 -1.37 3.97 7.51
C ASN A 11 -1.86 2.56 7.20
N CYS A 12 -2.91 2.13 7.90
CA CYS A 12 -3.66 0.92 7.60
C CYS A 12 -5.12 1.21 7.91
N VAL A 13 -5.94 1.32 6.86
CA VAL A 13 -7.32 1.81 6.95
C VAL A 13 -8.27 0.90 6.21
N ALA A 14 -9.32 0.44 6.89
CA ALA A 14 -10.45 -0.25 6.28
C ALA A 14 -11.55 0.76 5.93
N TYR A 15 -12.02 0.73 4.70
CA TYR A 15 -13.08 1.60 4.16
C TYR A 15 -14.32 0.78 3.85
N ASP A 16 -15.48 1.25 4.33
CA ASP A 16 -16.79 0.77 3.87
C ASP A 16 -17.22 1.57 2.64
N ARG A 17 -17.36 0.92 1.49
CA ARG A 17 -17.75 1.55 0.21
C ARG A 17 -19.10 2.25 0.26
N LYS A 18 -19.99 1.88 1.19
CA LYS A 18 -21.31 2.53 1.34
C LYS A 18 -21.24 3.80 2.18
N GLN A 19 -20.39 3.81 3.19
CA GLN A 19 -20.30 4.91 4.15
C GLN A 19 -19.23 5.94 3.77
N GLN A 20 -18.28 5.57 2.89
CA GLN A 20 -17.10 6.38 2.54
C GLN A 20 -16.31 6.86 3.76
N VAL A 21 -16.41 6.13 4.88
CA VAL A 21 -15.65 6.38 6.11
C VAL A 21 -14.60 5.29 6.25
N GLY A 22 -13.35 5.72 6.43
CA GLY A 22 -12.22 4.85 6.76
C GLY A 22 -12.04 4.72 8.27
N GLN A 23 -11.76 3.50 8.74
CA GLN A 23 -11.37 3.21 10.11
C GLN A 23 -9.94 2.66 10.14
N ALA A 24 -9.08 3.24 10.98
CA ALA A 24 -7.75 2.70 11.22
C ALA A 24 -7.83 1.30 11.85
N ILE A 25 -7.07 0.35 11.31
CA ILE A 25 -6.99 -1.03 11.78
C ILE A 25 -5.52 -1.44 11.95
N ALA A 26 -5.28 -2.51 12.71
CA ALA A 26 -3.98 -3.17 12.77
C ALA A 26 -3.76 -4.08 11.55
N LEU A 27 -2.51 -4.43 11.24
CA LEU A 27 -2.16 -5.29 10.10
C LEU A 27 -2.76 -6.70 10.22
N ASP A 28 -2.78 -7.25 11.42
CA ASP A 28 -3.36 -8.57 11.71
C ASP A 28 -4.90 -8.59 11.61
N ALA A 29 -5.54 -7.43 11.58
CA ALA A 29 -6.99 -7.29 11.41
C ALA A 29 -7.42 -7.12 9.94
N ILE A 30 -6.47 -7.15 8.99
CA ILE A 30 -6.74 -6.96 7.56
C ILE A 30 -7.63 -8.08 7.04
N SER A 31 -7.27 -9.34 7.32
CA SER A 31 -8.05 -10.52 6.94
C SER A 31 -9.49 -10.50 7.47
N ASP A 32 -9.71 -9.98 8.68
CA ASP A 32 -11.06 -9.82 9.25
C ASP A 32 -11.84 -8.68 8.60
N ALA A 33 -11.17 -7.56 8.26
CA ALA A 33 -11.81 -6.41 7.63
C ALA A 33 -12.26 -6.72 6.21
N VAL A 34 -11.41 -7.36 5.41
CA VAL A 34 -11.68 -7.71 3.99
C VAL A 34 -12.71 -8.83 3.84
N ALA A 35 -12.95 -9.62 4.89
CA ALA A 35 -14.03 -10.61 4.92
C ALA A 35 -15.43 -9.96 4.97
N LYS A 36 -15.52 -8.69 5.37
CA LYS A 36 -16.79 -7.96 5.39
C LYS A 36 -17.17 -7.53 3.96
N PRO A 37 -18.45 -7.67 3.57
CA PRO A 37 -18.93 -7.16 2.28
C PRO A 37 -18.64 -5.67 2.12
N ASP A 38 -18.44 -5.24 0.87
CA ASP A 38 -18.25 -3.83 0.51
C ASP A 38 -17.09 -3.12 1.25
N THR A 39 -16.17 -3.88 1.85
CA THR A 39 -15.02 -3.32 2.58
C THR A 39 -13.77 -3.42 1.72
N PHE A 40 -12.94 -2.37 1.73
CA PHE A 40 -11.58 -2.47 1.22
C PHE A 40 -10.56 -1.96 2.21
N VAL A 41 -9.36 -2.53 2.20
CA VAL A 41 -8.25 -2.08 3.04
C VAL A 41 -7.23 -1.37 2.16
N TRP A 42 -6.76 -0.22 2.63
CA TRP A 42 -5.60 0.49 2.11
C TRP A 42 -4.48 0.46 3.13
N VAL A 43 -3.32 -0.05 2.71
CA VAL A 43 -2.08 0.02 3.49
C VAL A 43 -1.10 0.93 2.76
N GLY A 44 -0.58 1.93 3.46
CA GLY A 44 0.46 2.82 2.99
C GLY A 44 1.76 2.53 3.71
N LEU A 45 2.80 2.25 2.94
CA LEU A 45 4.14 1.96 3.43
C LEU A 45 5.12 3.06 3.01
N HIS A 46 6.15 3.23 3.83
CA HIS A 46 7.30 4.07 3.53
C HIS A 46 8.56 3.33 3.96
N GLU A 47 9.40 2.99 2.99
CA GLU A 47 10.63 2.22 3.21
C GLU A 47 10.40 1.00 4.15
N PRO A 48 9.44 0.11 3.82
CA PRO A 48 9.14 -1.03 4.68
C PRO A 48 10.33 -2.00 4.75
N SER A 49 10.42 -2.73 5.86
CA SER A 49 11.39 -3.82 5.98
C SER A 49 10.95 -5.02 5.14
N GLU A 50 11.91 -5.89 4.80
CA GLU A 50 11.61 -7.13 4.07
C GLU A 50 10.57 -7.99 4.81
N ALA A 51 10.73 -8.16 6.12
CA ALA A 51 9.78 -8.91 6.94
C ALA A 51 8.35 -8.32 6.93
N LEU A 52 8.19 -7.00 6.76
CA LEU A 52 6.89 -6.36 6.65
C LEU A 52 6.26 -6.63 5.28
N LEU A 53 7.07 -6.64 4.21
CA LEU A 53 6.59 -7.01 2.87
C LEU A 53 6.19 -8.49 2.82
N ASP A 54 6.96 -9.38 3.45
CA ASP A 54 6.61 -10.80 3.58
C ASP A 54 5.28 -10.99 4.34
N GLN A 55 5.08 -10.25 5.43
CA GLN A 55 3.81 -10.29 6.17
C GLN A 55 2.63 -9.84 5.28
N LEU A 56 2.82 -8.79 4.49
CA LEU A 56 1.78 -8.31 3.57
C LEU A 56 1.56 -9.28 2.40
N GLN A 57 2.60 -10.00 1.96
CA GLN A 57 2.46 -11.05 0.97
C GLN A 57 1.42 -12.09 1.42
N GLU A 58 1.52 -12.56 2.66
CA GLU A 58 0.58 -13.53 3.24
C GLU A 58 -0.83 -12.92 3.40
N GLU A 59 -0.94 -11.72 3.98
CA GLU A 59 -2.25 -11.08 4.26
C GLU A 59 -3.01 -10.68 2.98
N PHE A 60 -2.29 -10.34 1.91
CA PHE A 60 -2.87 -9.88 0.64
C PHE A 60 -2.85 -10.93 -0.47
N ASP A 61 -2.29 -12.12 -0.21
CA ASP A 61 -2.08 -13.17 -1.22
C ASP A 61 -1.31 -12.62 -2.44
N LEU A 62 -0.24 -11.86 -2.17
CA LEU A 62 0.59 -11.28 -3.22
C LEU A 62 1.48 -12.36 -3.84
N HIS A 63 1.62 -12.28 -5.16
CA HIS A 63 2.49 -13.19 -5.88
C HIS A 63 3.96 -12.91 -5.51
N GLU A 64 4.75 -13.98 -5.31
CA GLU A 64 6.17 -13.90 -4.94
C GLU A 64 6.99 -12.97 -5.84
N LEU A 65 6.86 -13.14 -7.17
CA LEU A 65 7.52 -12.24 -8.15
C LEU A 65 7.15 -10.76 -8.01
N ALA A 66 5.93 -10.45 -7.55
CA ALA A 66 5.51 -9.06 -7.36
C ALA A 66 6.18 -8.43 -6.13
N VAL A 67 6.38 -9.23 -5.07
CA VAL A 67 7.12 -8.81 -3.87
C VAL A 67 8.61 -8.69 -4.17
N GLU A 68 9.18 -9.65 -4.92
CA GLU A 68 10.55 -9.56 -5.44
C GLU A 68 10.76 -8.27 -6.24
N ASP A 69 9.83 -7.92 -7.12
CA ASP A 69 9.89 -6.67 -7.88
C ASP A 69 9.84 -5.41 -6.99
N ALA A 70 9.07 -5.44 -5.91
CA ALA A 70 9.03 -4.34 -4.95
C ALA A 70 10.35 -4.15 -4.18
N HIS A 71 11.08 -5.23 -3.89
CA HIS A 71 12.42 -5.14 -3.31
C HIS A 71 13.44 -4.50 -4.27
N HIS A 72 13.22 -4.63 -5.57
CA HIS A 72 14.10 -4.08 -6.59
C HIS A 72 13.68 -2.66 -7.00
N ALA A 73 13.94 -1.69 -6.12
CA ALA A 73 13.70 -0.27 -6.41
C ALA A 73 14.49 0.24 -7.64
N HIS A 74 14.08 1.39 -8.19
CA HIS A 74 14.62 2.05 -9.40
C HIS A 74 14.22 1.38 -10.72
N GLN A 75 13.08 0.70 -10.75
CA GLN A 75 12.55 0.18 -12.00
C GLN A 75 12.05 1.32 -12.91
N ARG A 76 11.95 1.02 -14.22
CA ARG A 76 11.17 1.89 -15.10
C ARG A 76 9.68 1.75 -14.74
N PRO A 77 8.87 2.82 -14.84
CA PRO A 77 7.44 2.71 -14.61
C PRO A 77 6.82 1.61 -15.48
N LYS A 78 6.05 0.72 -14.84
CA LYS A 78 5.50 -0.48 -15.46
C LYS A 78 4.18 -0.90 -14.82
N ILE A 79 3.43 -1.72 -15.54
CA ILE A 79 2.23 -2.41 -15.05
C ILE A 79 2.39 -3.87 -15.45
N GLU A 80 2.34 -4.76 -14.47
CA GLU A 80 2.48 -6.21 -14.68
C GLU A 80 1.38 -6.96 -13.93
N ALA A 81 0.87 -8.01 -14.56
CA ALA A 81 -0.14 -8.88 -13.97
C ALA A 81 0.53 -10.14 -13.42
N TYR A 82 0.33 -10.39 -12.12
CA TYR A 82 0.88 -11.52 -11.41
C TYR A 82 -0.25 -12.34 -10.79
N GLY A 83 -0.58 -13.46 -11.43
CA GLY A 83 -1.70 -14.31 -11.04
C GLY A 83 -3.01 -13.52 -11.00
N ASN A 84 -3.47 -13.21 -9.79
CA ASN A 84 -4.69 -12.48 -9.52
C ASN A 84 -4.41 -11.11 -8.89
N SER A 85 -3.29 -10.48 -9.21
CA SER A 85 -2.91 -9.14 -8.75
C SER A 85 -2.24 -8.35 -9.86
N LEU A 86 -2.31 -7.02 -9.78
CA LEU A 86 -1.50 -6.11 -10.59
C LEU A 86 -0.41 -5.51 -9.71
N PHE A 87 0.80 -5.45 -10.24
CA PHE A 87 1.89 -4.65 -9.73
C PHE A 87 2.08 -3.44 -10.63
N ILE A 88 2.15 -2.25 -10.03
CA ILE A 88 2.33 -0.98 -10.73
C ILE A 88 3.51 -0.26 -10.11
N ALA A 89 4.54 0.05 -10.91
CA ALA A 89 5.63 0.92 -10.49
C ALA A 89 5.48 2.31 -11.12
N LEU A 90 5.57 3.34 -10.30
CA LEU A 90 5.38 4.74 -10.68
C LEU A 90 6.59 5.56 -10.25
N HIS A 91 7.02 6.51 -11.08
CA HIS A 91 7.88 7.60 -10.63
C HIS A 91 7.00 8.74 -10.15
N THR A 92 7.18 9.11 -8.88
CA THR A 92 6.41 10.16 -8.23
C THR A 92 7.29 11.38 -7.98
N ALA A 93 6.66 12.55 -7.90
CA ALA A 93 7.35 13.79 -7.60
C ALA A 93 6.52 14.61 -6.61
N GLN A 94 7.19 15.24 -5.64
CA GLN A 94 6.57 16.16 -4.68
C GLN A 94 7.39 17.44 -4.56
N MET A 95 6.69 18.55 -4.28
CA MET A 95 7.33 19.83 -3.98
C MET A 95 7.54 19.94 -2.47
N VAL A 96 8.79 20.04 -2.02
CA VAL A 96 9.16 20.20 -0.61
C VAL A 96 10.08 21.42 -0.51
N GLU A 97 9.67 22.41 0.28
CA GLU A 97 10.45 23.65 0.51
C GLU A 97 10.89 24.37 -0.78
N GLY A 98 10.07 24.30 -1.84
CA GLY A 98 10.37 24.92 -3.14
C GLY A 98 11.30 24.09 -4.04
N HIS A 99 11.64 22.87 -3.63
CA HIS A 99 12.42 21.92 -4.43
C HIS A 99 11.57 20.71 -4.83
N ILE A 100 11.78 20.21 -6.05
CA ILE A 100 11.16 18.95 -6.49
C ILE A 100 12.00 17.79 -5.95
N GLN A 101 11.35 16.92 -5.19
CA GLN A 101 11.86 15.61 -4.81
C GLN A 101 11.19 14.55 -5.68
N PHE A 102 11.97 13.57 -6.11
CA PHE A 102 11.49 12.42 -6.86
C PHE A 102 11.54 11.19 -5.98
N GLY A 103 10.61 10.27 -6.21
CA GLY A 103 10.64 8.94 -5.60
C GLY A 103 9.94 7.92 -6.47
N GLU A 104 9.73 6.76 -5.88
CA GLU A 104 9.13 5.61 -6.53
C GLU A 104 7.97 5.13 -5.68
N THR A 105 6.83 4.86 -6.32
CA THR A 105 5.65 4.33 -5.65
C THR A 105 5.27 3.02 -6.32
N HIS A 106 5.25 1.96 -5.53
CA HIS A 106 4.75 0.66 -5.92
C HIS A 106 3.31 0.49 -5.43
N VAL A 107 2.45 -0.05 -6.29
CA VAL A 107 1.05 -0.30 -5.96
C VAL A 107 0.69 -1.73 -6.31
N PHE A 108 0.14 -2.43 -5.33
CA PHE A 108 -0.42 -3.77 -5.51
C PHE A 108 -1.94 -3.70 -5.51
N VAL A 109 -2.54 -4.27 -6.57
CA VAL A 109 -3.99 -4.30 -6.77
C VAL A 109 -4.45 -5.73 -7.03
N PRO A 110 -4.88 -6.47 -6.00
CA PRO A 110 -5.63 -7.71 -6.14
C PRO A 110 -6.84 -7.58 -7.07
N LEU A 111 -7.00 -8.54 -7.99
CA LEU A 111 -8.07 -8.62 -8.99
C LEU A 111 -9.29 -9.40 -8.50
N SER A 112 -9.12 -10.27 -7.49
CA SER A 112 -10.23 -10.86 -6.75
C SER A 112 -10.20 -10.32 -5.32
N ASN A 113 -11.34 -9.77 -4.90
CA ASN A 113 -11.57 -9.09 -3.63
C ASN A 113 -10.97 -7.67 -3.51
N SER A 114 -11.55 -6.92 -2.57
CA SER A 114 -11.34 -5.49 -2.38
C SER A 114 -10.14 -5.24 -1.46
N LYS A 115 -8.92 -5.46 -1.92
CA LYS A 115 -7.70 -5.15 -1.15
C LYS A 115 -6.79 -4.25 -1.99
N TRP A 116 -6.14 -3.24 -1.39
CA TRP A 116 -5.20 -2.34 -2.08
C TRP A 116 -3.99 -2.05 -1.18
N VAL A 117 -2.78 -2.10 -1.73
CA VAL A 117 -1.55 -1.75 -1.00
C VAL A 117 -0.75 -0.76 -1.82
N THR A 118 -0.25 0.27 -1.14
CA THR A 118 0.68 1.26 -1.71
C THR A 118 1.96 1.30 -0.89
N GLU A 119 3.07 1.37 -1.58
CA GLU A 119 4.40 1.45 -1.01
C GLU A 119 5.14 2.62 -1.64
N ASN A 120 5.76 3.46 -0.82
CA ASN A 120 6.52 4.62 -1.28
C ASN A 120 7.99 4.50 -0.87
N PHE A 121 8.86 4.83 -1.81
CA PHE A 121 10.31 4.93 -1.65
C PHE A 121 10.76 6.35 -1.95
N GLY A 122 11.54 6.94 -1.03
CA GLY A 122 12.22 8.22 -1.22
C GLY A 122 11.36 9.48 -1.15
N LEU A 123 10.02 9.37 -1.15
CA LEU A 123 9.14 10.50 -0.83
C LEU A 123 8.65 10.40 0.60
N THR A 124 8.87 11.47 1.38
CA THR A 124 8.23 11.61 2.68
C THR A 124 6.71 11.52 2.52
N PRO A 125 6.03 10.61 3.24
CA PRO A 125 4.59 10.46 3.11
C PRO A 125 3.87 11.74 3.51
N THR A 126 3.12 12.31 2.57
CA THR A 126 2.25 13.45 2.82
C THR A 126 0.83 12.97 3.08
N ALA A 127 0.15 13.55 4.08
CA ALA A 127 -1.20 13.16 4.50
C ALA A 127 -2.25 13.21 3.37
N SER A 128 -1.97 13.94 2.28
CA SER A 128 -2.84 14.10 1.11
C SER A 128 -2.88 12.90 0.17
N VAL A 129 -1.79 12.13 0.04
CA VAL A 129 -1.79 10.90 -0.79
C VAL A 129 -2.63 9.80 -0.11
N LEU A 130 -2.73 9.86 1.21
CA LEU A 130 -3.35 8.83 2.06
C LEU A 130 -4.87 9.00 2.24
N SER A 131 -5.45 10.14 1.85
CA SER A 131 -6.87 10.48 2.07
C SER A 131 -7.71 10.58 0.79
N SER A 132 -7.09 10.53 -0.38
CA SER A 132 -7.78 10.69 -1.68
C SER A 132 -8.22 9.37 -2.32
N ALA A 133 -8.08 8.26 -1.60
CA ALA A 133 -8.48 6.91 -2.01
C ALA A 133 -9.99 6.60 -1.93
N GLY A 134 -10.81 7.57 -1.52
CA GLY A 134 -12.24 7.38 -1.21
C GLY A 134 -13.20 7.95 -2.25
#